data_AF-A0A7C7T935-F1
#
_entry.id   AF-A0A7C7T935-F1
#
_cell.length_a   1.000
_cell.length_b   1.000
_cell.length_c   1.000
_cell.angle_alpha   90.00
_cell.angle_beta   90.00
_cell.angle_gamma   90.00
#
_symmetry.space_group_name_H-M   'P 1'
#
loop_
_entity.id
_entity.type
_entity.pdbx_description
1 polymer ?
#
loop_
_entity_poly.entity_id
_entity_poly.type
_entity_poly.pdbx_seq_one_letter_code
_entity_poly.pdbx_strand_id
1 'polypeptide(L)'
;MHRLTLGILLSFLACGESQSNLPAGDLIEPEDFIETYVDLRAAALITEDGQVTESGRSEVLDRHGISEEDLISFAQAYGEDLMFMQEIWNEIELRLENTRSSPDTMN
;
A
#
# COMPACT_ATOMS: atom_id res chain seq x y z
N MET A 1 16.01 -62.25 19.52
CA MET A 1 15.25 -61.74 18.36
C MET A 1 15.55 -60.25 18.21
N HIS A 2 15.86 -59.81 16.99
CA HIS A 2 16.62 -58.60 16.66
C HIS A 2 15.87 -57.30 16.96
N ARG A 3 16.63 -56.27 17.37
CA ARG A 3 16.23 -54.86 17.46
C ARG A 3 15.97 -54.29 16.06
N LEU A 4 14.86 -53.59 15.85
CA LEU A 4 14.53 -52.69 14.71
C LEU A 4 13.13 -52.11 15.07
N THR A 5 12.73 -50.85 14.93
CA THR A 5 13.21 -49.74 14.11
C THR A 5 12.57 -48.45 14.62
N LEU A 6 13.37 -47.39 14.65
CA LEU A 6 12.98 -45.98 14.71
C LEU A 6 12.04 -45.62 13.53
N GLY A 7 11.05 -44.76 13.79
CA GLY A 7 10.20 -44.20 12.74
C GLY A 7 9.23 -43.17 13.28
N ILE A 8 9.77 -42.03 13.74
CA ILE A 8 8.99 -40.81 14.00
C ILE A 8 8.38 -40.39 12.65
N LEU A 9 7.07 -40.59 12.50
CA LEU A 9 6.32 -40.03 11.38
C LEU A 9 5.88 -38.62 11.79
N LEU A 10 6.69 -37.62 11.40
CA LEU A 10 6.31 -36.21 11.42
C LEU A 10 5.13 -36.04 10.46
N SER A 11 3.93 -35.90 11.00
CA SER A 11 2.74 -35.58 10.22
C SER A 11 2.41 -34.10 10.35
N PHE A 12 2.21 -33.50 9.17
CA PHE A 12 1.62 -32.20 8.88
C PHE A 12 2.57 -31.00 9.01
N LEU A 13 3.41 -30.85 7.98
CA LEU A 13 3.59 -29.54 7.36
C LEU A 13 2.19 -28.94 7.12
N ALA A 14 1.84 -27.98 7.97
CA ALA A 14 0.80 -27.02 7.69
C ALA A 14 1.20 -26.26 6.42
N CYS A 15 0.77 -26.75 5.25
CA CYS A 15 0.60 -25.89 4.09
C CYS A 15 -0.64 -25.06 4.37
N GLY A 16 -0.47 -23.98 5.14
CA GLY A 16 -1.30 -22.80 5.01
C GLY A 16 -0.94 -22.14 3.69
N GLU A 17 -1.35 -22.74 2.57
CA GLU A 17 -1.43 -22.03 1.32
C GLU A 17 -2.68 -21.15 1.42
N SER A 18 -2.55 -20.04 2.15
CA SER A 18 -3.39 -18.87 1.89
C SER A 18 -3.05 -18.46 0.48
N GLN A 19 -3.81 -19.02 -0.46
CA GLN A 19 -3.82 -18.60 -1.84
C GLN A 19 -4.41 -17.20 -1.84
N SER A 20 -3.56 -16.22 -1.60
CA SER A 20 -3.85 -14.82 -1.79
C SER A 20 -4.30 -14.71 -3.23
N ASN A 21 -5.59 -14.45 -3.44
CA ASN A 21 -6.16 -14.15 -4.75
C ASN A 21 -5.71 -12.72 -5.12
N LEU A 22 -4.39 -12.53 -5.25
CA LEU A 22 -3.84 -11.28 -5.74
C LEU A 22 -4.26 -11.17 -7.22
N PRO A 23 -4.81 -10.02 -7.65
CA PRO A 23 -5.17 -9.80 -9.04
C PRO A 23 -4.00 -10.12 -9.97
N ALA A 24 -4.28 -10.79 -11.09
CA ALA A 24 -3.30 -11.05 -12.13
C ALA A 24 -3.04 -9.76 -12.94
N GLY A 25 -2.37 -8.79 -12.32
CA GLY A 25 -1.83 -7.57 -12.90
C GLY A 25 -0.52 -7.25 -12.18
N ASP A 26 0.37 -6.51 -12.83
CA ASP A 26 1.58 -5.98 -12.17
C ASP A 26 1.08 -4.91 -11.20
N LEU A 27 0.87 -5.28 -9.93
CA LEU A 27 0.45 -4.34 -8.90
C LEU A 27 1.59 -3.34 -8.67
N ILE A 28 1.25 -2.07 -8.54
CA ILE A 28 2.21 -1.04 -8.12
C ILE A 28 2.81 -1.39 -6.76
N GLU A 29 4.04 -0.97 -6.53
CA GLU A 29 4.71 -1.20 -5.26
C GLU A 29 4.03 -0.38 -4.15
N PRO A 30 4.10 -0.83 -2.88
CA PRO A 30 3.49 -0.09 -1.76
C PRO A 30 3.99 1.36 -1.65
N GLU A 31 5.27 1.59 -1.96
CA GLU A 31 5.88 2.92 -1.95
C GLU A 31 5.25 3.85 -3.01
N ASP A 32 5.02 3.34 -4.22
CA ASP A 32 4.38 4.09 -5.31
C ASP A 32 2.94 4.49 -4.94
N PHE A 33 2.21 3.59 -4.29
CA PHE A 33 0.87 3.89 -3.74
C PHE A 33 0.93 4.98 -2.66
N ILE A 34 1.88 4.87 -1.71
CA ILE A 34 2.06 5.84 -0.63
C ILE A 34 2.39 7.23 -1.18
N GLU A 35 3.41 7.35 -2.03
CA GLU A 35 3.86 8.64 -2.59
C GLU A 35 2.76 9.31 -3.40
N THR A 36 2.07 8.53 -4.24
CA THR A 36 0.95 9.04 -5.04
C THR A 36 -0.20 9.52 -4.17
N TYR A 37 -0.56 8.76 -3.13
CA TYR A 37 -1.66 9.13 -2.24
C TYR A 37 -1.32 10.34 -1.36
N VAL A 38 -0.07 10.49 -0.94
CA VAL A 38 0.43 11.69 -0.24
C VAL A 38 0.24 12.92 -1.14
N ASP A 39 0.65 12.85 -2.40
CA ASP A 39 0.51 13.95 -3.35
C ASP A 39 -0.96 14.26 -3.68
N LEU A 40 -1.81 13.24 -3.84
CA LEU A 40 -3.25 13.43 -4.04
C LEU A 40 -3.88 14.15 -2.84
N ARG A 41 -3.49 13.77 -1.62
CA ARG A 41 -3.99 14.41 -0.40
C ARG A 41 -3.43 15.82 -0.23
N ALA A 42 -2.18 16.06 -0.55
CA ALA A 42 -1.58 17.39 -0.56
C ALA A 42 -2.31 18.32 -1.55
N ALA A 43 -2.59 17.85 -2.76
CA ALA A 43 -3.36 18.58 -3.77
C ALA A 43 -4.78 18.92 -3.29
N ALA A 44 -5.46 17.97 -2.63
CA ALA A 44 -6.78 18.20 -2.05
C ALA A 44 -6.77 19.23 -0.91
N LEU A 45 -5.68 19.36 -0.14
CA LEU A 45 -5.59 20.32 0.96
C LEU A 45 -5.45 21.78 0.48
N ILE A 46 -5.13 22.00 -0.79
CA ILE A 46 -4.99 23.34 -1.39
C ILE A 46 -6.35 23.86 -1.87
N THR A 47 -7.35 23.00 -2.05
CA THR A 47 -8.69 23.38 -2.53
C THR A 47 -9.60 23.79 -1.36
N GLU A 48 -10.58 24.66 -1.63
CA GLU A 48 -11.49 25.19 -0.61
C GLU A 48 -12.40 24.11 0.00
N ASP A 49 -12.78 23.09 -0.76
CA ASP A 49 -13.67 22.00 -0.34
C ASP A 49 -12.91 20.76 0.17
N GLY A 50 -11.57 20.80 0.17
CA GLY A 50 -10.74 19.68 0.61
C GLY A 50 -10.81 18.47 -0.32
N GLN A 51 -11.23 18.65 -1.57
CA GLN A 51 -11.31 17.60 -2.59
C GLN A 51 -10.28 17.85 -3.69
N VAL A 52 -9.66 16.78 -4.19
CA VAL A 52 -8.79 16.88 -5.36
C VAL A 52 -9.63 17.17 -6.61
N THR A 53 -9.23 18.15 -7.42
CA THR A 53 -9.90 18.41 -8.70
C THR A 53 -9.52 17.35 -9.74
N GLU A 54 -10.31 17.21 -10.79
CA GLU A 54 -9.99 16.29 -11.89
C GLU A 54 -8.60 16.57 -12.49
N SER A 55 -8.30 17.84 -12.76
CA SER A 55 -7.01 18.24 -13.30
C SER A 55 -5.86 17.99 -12.31
N GLY A 56 -6.09 18.26 -11.01
CA GLY A 56 -5.08 18.00 -9.98
C GLY A 56 -4.79 16.51 -9.81
N ARG A 57 -5.83 15.68 -9.88
CA ARG A 57 -5.71 14.22 -9.87
C ARG A 57 -4.93 13.73 -11.08
N SER A 58 -5.30 14.16 -12.29
CA SER A 58 -4.60 13.78 -13.52
C SER A 58 -3.12 14.18 -13.48
N GLU A 59 -2.80 15.38 -12.99
CA GLU A 59 -1.42 15.85 -12.88
C GLU A 59 -0.59 15.00 -11.91
N VAL A 60 -1.15 14.65 -10.76
CA VAL A 60 -0.47 13.79 -9.77
C VAL A 60 -0.23 12.39 -10.37
N LEU A 61 -1.26 11.79 -10.96
CA LEU A 61 -1.17 10.46 -11.58
C LEU A 61 -0.10 10.42 -12.70
N ASP A 62 -0.10 11.42 -13.59
CA ASP A 62 0.89 11.54 -14.67
C ASP A 62 2.32 11.69 -14.13
N ARG A 63 2.51 12.41 -13.01
CA ARG A 63 3.83 12.62 -12.40
C ARG A 63 4.44 11.33 -11.87
N HIS A 64 3.60 10.47 -11.29
CA HIS A 64 4.00 9.17 -10.76
C HIS A 64 4.03 8.08 -11.83
N GLY A 65 3.47 8.34 -13.02
CA GLY A 65 3.35 7.33 -14.08
C GLY A 65 2.36 6.21 -13.72
N ILE A 66 1.39 6.53 -12.86
CA ILE A 66 0.41 5.59 -12.30
C ILE A 66 -0.97 5.92 -12.87
N SER A 67 -1.73 4.89 -13.24
CA SER A 67 -3.12 5.05 -13.66
C SER A 67 -4.10 5.00 -12.47
N GLU A 68 -5.32 5.50 -12.67
CA GLU A 68 -6.38 5.33 -11.65
C GLU A 68 -6.69 3.85 -11.39
N GLU A 69 -6.59 3.00 -12.42
CA GLU A 69 -6.80 1.55 -12.30
C GLU A 69 -5.77 0.90 -11.37
N ASP A 70 -4.50 1.34 -11.42
CA ASP A 70 -3.44 0.80 -10.57
C ASP A 70 -3.72 1.04 -9.08
N LEU A 71 -4.18 2.24 -8.71
CA LEU A 71 -4.58 2.56 -7.33
C LEU A 71 -5.76 1.70 -6.88
N ILE A 72 -6.74 1.50 -7.77
CA ILE A 72 -7.92 0.66 -7.51
C ILE A 72 -7.50 -0.81 -7.32
N SER A 73 -6.63 -1.32 -8.20
CA SER A 73 -6.13 -2.70 -8.13
C SER A 73 -5.30 -2.93 -6.87
N PHE A 74 -4.45 -1.98 -6.46
CA PHE A 74 -3.73 -2.05 -5.19
C PHE A 74 -4.69 -2.14 -4.00
N ALA A 75 -5.68 -1.24 -3.95
CA ALA A 75 -6.67 -1.23 -2.86
C ALA A 75 -7.54 -2.50 -2.84
N GLN A 76 -7.85 -3.07 -4.00
CA GLN A 76 -8.58 -4.35 -4.08
C GLN A 76 -7.71 -5.54 -3.63
N ALA A 77 -6.43 -5.54 -3.96
CA ALA A 77 -5.51 -6.61 -3.62
C ALA A 77 -5.21 -6.67 -2.11
N TYR A 78 -5.02 -5.51 -1.49
CA TYR A 78 -4.54 -5.41 -0.11
C TYR A 78 -5.57 -4.89 0.88
N GLY A 79 -6.71 -4.36 0.42
CA GLY A 79 -7.71 -3.70 1.26
C GLY A 79 -8.29 -4.56 2.39
N GLU A 80 -8.29 -5.88 2.24
CA GLU A 80 -8.75 -6.82 3.28
C GLU A 80 -7.66 -7.17 4.30
N ASP A 81 -6.37 -6.93 3.99
CA ASP A 81 -5.27 -7.06 4.94
C ASP A 81 -5.19 -5.80 5.81
N LEU A 82 -5.97 -5.80 6.90
CA LEU A 82 -6.08 -4.65 7.78
C LEU A 82 -4.78 -4.25 8.46
N MET A 83 -3.88 -5.20 8.75
CA MET A 83 -2.60 -4.88 9.38
C MET A 83 -1.69 -4.18 8.39
N PHE A 84 -1.59 -4.72 7.18
CA PHE A 84 -0.80 -4.10 6.11
C PHE A 84 -1.35 -2.72 5.74
N MET A 85 -2.67 -2.60 5.52
CA MET A 85 -3.26 -1.30 5.19
C MET A 85 -3.13 -0.29 6.32
N GLN A 86 -3.15 -0.72 7.58
CA GLN A 86 -2.86 0.16 8.70
C GLN A 86 -1.43 0.73 8.63
N GLU A 87 -0.44 -0.09 8.27
CA GLU A 87 0.94 0.37 8.08
C GLU A 87 1.03 1.40 6.94
N ILE A 88 0.36 1.15 5.80
CA ILE A 88 0.30 2.09 4.67
C ILE A 88 -0.32 3.43 5.10
N TRP A 89 -1.46 3.41 5.79
CA TRP A 89 -2.12 4.64 6.22
C TRP A 89 -1.30 5.43 7.24
N ASN A 90 -0.64 4.74 8.18
CA ASN A 90 0.25 5.38 9.15
C ASN A 90 1.42 6.10 8.45
N GLU A 91 2.01 5.46 7.44
CA GLU A 91 3.12 6.05 6.67
C GLU A 91 2.65 7.28 5.88
N ILE A 92 1.49 7.20 5.22
CA ILE A 92 0.88 8.34 4.53
C ILE A 92 0.64 9.52 5.50
N GLU A 93 0.08 9.26 6.67
CA GLU A 93 -0.16 10.29 7.69
C GLU A 93 1.15 10.93 8.17
N LEU A 94 2.16 10.12 8.48
CA LEU A 94 3.49 10.59 8.89
C LEU A 94 4.13 11.51 7.84
N ARG A 95 4.04 11.16 6.55
CA ARG A 95 4.59 11.98 5.45
C ARG A 95 3.83 13.29 5.25
N LEU A 96 2.50 13.27 5.40
CA LEU A 96 1.68 14.48 5.35
C LEU A 96 2.00 15.42 6.51
N GLU A 97 2.19 14.89 7.71
CA GLU A 97 2.62 15.67 8.88
C GLU A 97 4.01 16.28 8.70
N ASN A 98 4.97 15.51 8.17
CA ASN A 98 6.32 16.00 7.87
C ASN A 98 6.32 17.11 6.82
N THR A 99 5.47 16.99 5.79
CA THR A 99 5.32 18.02 4.75
C THR A 99 4.76 19.32 5.33
N ARG A 100 3.79 19.23 6.26
CA ARG A 100 3.24 20.40 6.97
C ARG A 100 4.21 20.98 8.00
N SER A 101 5.06 20.13 8.58
CA SER A 101 5.98 20.48 9.66
C SER A 101 7.39 20.86 9.16
N SER A 102 7.61 20.94 7.85
CA SER A 102 8.70 21.74 7.26
C SER A 102 8.19 23.16 7.04
N PRO A 103 8.22 24.04 8.07
CA PRO A 103 8.16 25.46 7.82
C PRO A 103 9.42 25.83 7.03
N ASP A 104 9.26 26.75 6.09
CA ASP A 104 10.32 27.58 5.57
C ASP A 104 11.50 27.70 6.55
N THR A 105 12.62 27.06 6.21
CA THR A 105 13.92 27.51 6.73
C THR A 105 14.26 28.79 5.97
N MET A 106 13.58 29.91 6.29
CA MET A 106 14.03 31.26 5.96
C MET A 106 13.20 32.28 6.76
N ASN A 107 13.76 33.08 7.67
CA ASN A 107 14.67 34.23 7.45
C ASN A 107 13.95 35.41 6.78
#